data_AF-A0A3M1QS95-F1
#
_entry.id   AF-A0A3M1QS95-F1
#
_cell.length_a   1.000
_cell.length_b   1.000
_cell.length_c   1.000
_cell.angle_alpha   90.00
_cell.angle_beta   90.00
_cell.angle_gamma   90.00
#
_symmetry.space_group_name_H-M   'P 1'
#
loop_
_entity.id
_entity.type
_entity.pdbx_description
1 polymer ?
#
loop_
_entity_poly.entity_id
_entity_poly.type
_entity_poly.pdbx_seq_one_letter_code
_entity_poly.pdbx_strand_id
1 'polypeptide(L)'
;MRAIKRIWNAIRNFMIIFSFIVNIILLVVLIVLGVLIFEIKSQVAQPLIGGLHSSFVGLDNATIDWTIPVRDELPISLQVPINQNTMILQPERTLNGAPLNQGETVVTLTRDVPLVLQGAFIQTGDLTLRNATVNLSLPQGTQLPVSLDMMVALNTEVPVELDVRAVIPLQETQLHDPVENLQLLFEPLTRALYNLPDGFDEVPSFVGDVVGGNGPDLMSADNEYTQNPWPGYSRTAGVGYEHFDETGPFGSFGTGIVTVGGIPVLDELIRPELYENNDTPQDRNERATQEMNSLGVEAQFFTGGLGARVSFAPAPLTQAVASQLVPADQSAATGGPESNSPSSTGNTTTAPIEDFGILPTPKNPDDE
;
A
#
# COMPACT_ATOMS: atom_id res chain seq x y z
N MET A 1 86.78 44.22 -22.70
CA MET A 1 85.94 43.32 -23.56
C MET A 1 85.88 41.85 -23.10
N ARG A 2 86.92 41.26 -22.50
CA ARG A 2 86.88 39.84 -22.06
C ARG A 2 86.00 39.58 -20.82
N ALA A 3 85.90 40.54 -19.90
CA ALA A 3 85.04 40.43 -18.72
C ALA A 3 83.53 40.45 -19.08
N ILE A 4 83.12 41.31 -20.02
CA ILE A 4 81.73 41.40 -20.50
C ILE A 4 81.27 40.10 -21.18
N LYS A 5 82.13 39.46 -21.99
CA LYS A 5 81.81 38.16 -22.60
C LYS A 5 81.65 37.03 -21.59
N ARG A 6 82.39 37.08 -20.47
CA ARG A 6 82.25 36.09 -19.38
C ARG A 6 80.94 36.26 -18.62
N ILE A 7 80.56 37.51 -18.33
CA ILE A 7 79.30 37.83 -17.64
C ILE A 7 78.09 37.46 -18.52
N TRP A 8 78.15 37.76 -19.83
CA TRP A 8 77.09 37.39 -20.77
C TRP A 8 76.85 35.87 -20.85
N ASN A 9 77.92 35.08 -20.91
CA ASN A 9 77.81 33.62 -20.91
C ASN A 9 77.25 33.08 -19.57
N ALA A 10 77.57 33.71 -18.44
CA ALA A 10 77.02 33.34 -17.14
C ALA A 10 75.51 33.61 -17.05
N ILE A 11 75.04 34.76 -17.56
CA ILE A 11 73.60 35.10 -17.61
C ILE A 11 72.83 34.12 -18.50
N ARG A 12 73.37 33.77 -19.68
CA ARG A 12 72.73 32.80 -20.58
C ARG A 12 72.61 31.41 -19.93
N ASN A 13 73.67 30.95 -19.26
CA ASN A 13 73.64 29.67 -18.55
C ASN A 13 72.64 29.70 -17.38
N PHE A 14 72.55 30.83 -16.65
CA PHE A 14 71.56 31.01 -15.59
C PHE A 14 70.13 30.93 -16.13
N MET A 15 69.81 31.60 -17.25
CA MET A 15 68.47 31.52 -17.85
C MET A 15 68.11 30.09 -18.28
N ILE A 16 69.05 29.36 -18.88
CA ILE A 16 68.80 27.97 -19.31
C ILE A 16 68.57 27.07 -18.09
N ILE A 17 69.41 27.15 -17.06
CA ILE A 17 69.27 26.35 -15.83
C ILE A 17 67.99 26.73 -15.08
N PHE A 18 67.68 28.02 -14.98
CA PHE A 18 66.47 28.49 -14.32
C PHE A 18 65.21 27.99 -15.03
N SER A 19 65.14 28.11 -16.37
CA SER A 19 64.02 27.58 -17.14
C SER A 19 63.90 26.06 -17.02
N PHE A 20 65.02 25.35 -17.00
CA PHE A 20 65.03 23.90 -16.82
C PHE A 20 64.51 23.49 -15.43
N ILE A 21 64.94 24.19 -14.37
CA ILE A 21 64.48 23.94 -13.00
C ILE A 21 62.98 24.23 -12.87
N VAL A 22 62.49 25.36 -13.40
CA VAL A 22 61.07 25.70 -13.33
C VAL A 22 60.22 24.67 -14.06
N ASN A 23 60.64 24.22 -15.25
CA ASN A 23 59.93 23.18 -15.99
C ASN A 23 59.95 21.83 -15.26
N ILE A 24 61.06 21.45 -14.62
CA ILE A 24 61.12 20.23 -13.79
C ILE A 24 60.17 20.35 -12.60
N ILE A 25 60.17 21.48 -11.89
CA ILE A 25 59.28 21.70 -10.75
C ILE A 25 57.82 21.61 -11.23
N LEU A 26 57.48 22.25 -12.35
CA LEU A 26 56.14 22.17 -12.91
C LEU A 26 55.74 20.74 -13.30
N LEU A 27 56.66 19.98 -13.89
CA LEU A 27 56.45 18.56 -14.20
C LEU A 27 56.21 17.73 -12.94
N VAL A 28 57.01 17.94 -11.89
CA VAL A 28 56.83 17.26 -10.59
C VAL A 28 55.49 17.63 -9.97
N VAL A 29 55.11 18.91 -10.00
CA VAL A 29 53.80 19.37 -9.50
C VAL A 29 52.67 18.69 -10.26
N LEU A 30 52.75 18.57 -11.58
CA LEU A 30 51.73 17.91 -12.40
C LEU A 30 51.61 16.42 -12.06
N ILE A 31 52.74 15.72 -11.86
CA ILE A 31 52.74 14.31 -11.43
C ILE A 31 52.07 14.17 -10.06
N VAL A 32 52.46 14.98 -9.07
CA VAL A 32 51.86 14.95 -7.73
C VAL A 32 50.35 15.22 -7.79
N LEU A 33 49.93 16.20 -8.60
CA LEU A 33 48.53 16.57 -8.76
C LEU A 33 47.73 15.44 -9.43
N GLY A 34 48.30 14.76 -10.43
CA GLY A 34 47.65 13.60 -11.04
C GLY A 34 47.55 12.41 -10.08
N VAL A 35 48.56 12.14 -9.23
CA VAL A 35 48.46 11.07 -8.21
C VAL A 35 47.29 11.35 -7.28
N LEU A 36 47.18 12.60 -6.81
CA LEU A 36 46.13 13.04 -5.91
C LEU A 36 44.74 12.97 -6.57
N ILE A 37 44.62 13.28 -7.87
CA ILE A 37 43.36 13.14 -8.61
C ILE A 37 42.94 11.67 -8.71
N PHE A 38 43.86 10.75 -9.03
CA PHE A 38 43.57 9.32 -9.08
C PHE A 38 43.20 8.75 -7.71
N GLU A 39 43.82 9.24 -6.64
CA GLU A 39 43.49 8.86 -5.28
C GLU A 39 42.07 9.33 -4.90
N ILE A 40 41.70 10.58 -5.22
CA ILE A 40 40.35 11.09 -5.01
C ILE A 40 39.34 10.28 -5.85
N LYS A 41 39.67 9.96 -7.10
CA LYS A 41 38.81 9.16 -7.98
C LYS A 41 38.47 7.80 -7.35
N SER A 42 39.50 7.02 -7.02
CA SER A 42 39.37 5.64 -6.54
C SER A 42 38.86 5.54 -5.09
N GLN A 43 39.25 6.45 -4.21
CA GLN A 43 38.90 6.39 -2.78
C GLN A 43 37.64 7.18 -2.41
N VAL A 44 37.29 8.22 -3.19
CA VAL A 44 36.21 9.14 -2.82
C VAL A 44 35.11 9.17 -3.88
N ALA A 45 35.42 9.55 -5.12
CA ALA A 45 34.40 9.73 -6.14
C ALA A 45 33.70 8.42 -6.50
N GLN A 46 34.46 7.34 -6.72
CA GLN A 46 33.92 6.07 -7.18
C GLN A 46 33.07 5.38 -6.10
N PRO A 47 33.48 5.30 -4.82
CA PRO A 47 32.63 4.74 -3.77
C PRO A 47 31.40 5.60 -3.47
N LEU A 48 31.51 6.92 -3.53
CA LEU A 48 30.37 7.80 -3.23
C LEU A 48 29.33 7.81 -4.35
N ILE A 49 29.75 8.09 -5.58
CA ILE A 49 28.84 8.19 -6.73
C ILE A 49 28.34 6.79 -7.12
N GLY A 50 29.25 5.81 -7.19
CA GLY A 50 28.89 4.42 -7.47
C GLY A 50 28.05 3.78 -6.37
N GLY A 51 28.32 4.10 -5.10
CA GLY A 51 27.52 3.65 -3.97
C GLY A 51 26.12 4.26 -3.92
N LEU A 52 25.98 5.56 -4.26
CA LEU A 52 24.67 6.21 -4.38
C LEU A 52 23.86 5.61 -5.53
N HIS A 53 24.44 5.52 -6.72
CA HIS A 53 23.78 4.89 -7.88
C HIS A 53 23.38 3.44 -7.57
N SER A 54 24.30 2.65 -7.02
CA SER A 54 24.05 1.28 -6.56
C SER A 54 22.88 1.19 -5.58
N SER A 55 22.81 2.12 -4.63
CA SER A 55 21.71 2.17 -3.65
C SER A 55 20.36 2.49 -4.29
N PHE A 56 20.32 3.33 -5.33
CA PHE A 56 19.08 3.60 -6.07
C PHE A 56 18.65 2.41 -6.92
N VAL A 57 19.57 1.73 -7.59
CA VAL A 57 19.26 0.47 -8.30
C VAL A 57 18.78 -0.60 -7.31
N GLY A 58 19.41 -0.67 -6.13
CA GLY A 58 18.98 -1.55 -5.05
C GLY A 58 17.60 -1.18 -4.48
N LEU A 59 17.27 0.11 -4.41
CA LEU A 59 15.96 0.56 -3.97
C LEU A 59 14.87 0.21 -5.01
N ASP A 60 15.17 0.37 -6.29
CA ASP A 60 14.21 0.12 -7.38
C ASP A 60 13.83 -1.36 -7.49
N ASN A 61 14.83 -2.24 -7.40
CA ASN A 61 14.66 -3.69 -7.42
C ASN A 61 14.08 -4.26 -6.11
N ALA A 62 13.89 -3.45 -5.06
CA ALA A 62 13.43 -3.95 -3.78
C ALA A 62 11.92 -4.24 -3.79
N THR A 63 11.47 -5.03 -2.82
CA THR A 63 10.06 -5.41 -2.67
C THR A 63 9.59 -5.09 -1.25
N ILE A 64 8.35 -4.62 -1.13
CA ILE A 64 7.65 -4.48 0.14
C ILE A 64 7.02 -5.83 0.48
N ASP A 65 7.33 -6.37 1.66
CA ASP A 65 6.70 -7.57 2.21
C ASP A 65 5.81 -7.15 3.39
N TRP A 66 4.49 -7.24 3.20
CA TRP A 66 3.52 -6.75 4.17
C TRP A 66 2.37 -7.74 4.38
N THR A 67 1.86 -7.81 5.61
CA THR A 67 0.66 -8.59 5.92
C THR A 67 -0.52 -7.65 6.12
N ILE A 68 -1.50 -7.74 5.23
CA ILE A 68 -2.73 -6.95 5.27
C ILE A 68 -3.75 -7.71 6.12
N PRO A 69 -4.17 -7.18 7.28
CA PRO A 69 -5.24 -7.79 8.05
C PRO A 69 -6.59 -7.45 7.41
N VAL A 70 -7.32 -8.48 6.99
CA VAL A 70 -8.72 -8.39 6.56
C VAL A 70 -9.57 -8.77 7.76
N ARG A 71 -10.36 -7.80 8.24
CA ARG A 71 -11.32 -7.95 9.34
C ARG A 71 -12.66 -7.47 8.82
N ASP A 72 -13.54 -8.40 8.51
CA ASP A 72 -14.82 -8.12 7.87
C ASP A 72 -15.94 -8.99 8.45
N GLU A 73 -17.19 -8.57 8.29
CA GLU A 73 -18.38 -9.30 8.72
C GLU A 73 -19.22 -9.67 7.51
N LEU A 74 -19.31 -10.97 7.22
CA LEU A 74 -20.09 -11.45 6.07
C LEU A 74 -21.54 -11.72 6.49
N PRO A 75 -22.54 -11.04 5.88
CA PRO A 75 -23.94 -11.33 6.13
C PRO A 75 -24.33 -12.61 5.42
N ILE A 76 -24.71 -13.63 6.20
CA ILE A 76 -25.23 -14.89 5.67
C ILE A 76 -26.75 -14.90 5.89
N SER A 77 -27.49 -15.02 4.79
CA SER A 77 -28.94 -15.27 4.82
C SER A 77 -29.20 -16.68 4.29
N LEU A 78 -29.53 -17.59 5.19
CA LEU A 78 -29.85 -18.98 4.87
C LEU A 78 -31.34 -19.22 5.06
N GLN A 79 -31.99 -19.81 4.06
CA GLN A 79 -33.36 -20.31 4.18
C GLN A 79 -33.29 -21.81 4.45
N VAL A 80 -33.59 -22.22 5.68
CA VAL A 80 -33.60 -23.63 6.08
C VAL A 80 -35.02 -24.16 5.97
N PRO A 81 -35.33 -25.09 5.04
CA PRO A 81 -36.61 -25.76 5.03
C PRO A 81 -36.71 -26.70 6.23
N ILE A 82 -37.75 -26.54 7.04
CA ILE A 82 -38.15 -27.51 8.07
C ILE A 82 -39.31 -28.30 7.48
N ASN A 83 -39.02 -29.51 7.01
CA ASN A 83 -40.00 -30.45 6.48
C ASN A 83 -39.65 -31.89 6.87
N GLN A 84 -40.51 -32.83 6.49
CA GLN A 84 -40.38 -34.26 6.85
C GLN A 84 -39.03 -34.89 6.43
N ASN A 85 -38.37 -34.33 5.41
CA ASN A 85 -37.10 -34.83 4.89
C ASN A 85 -35.88 -34.17 5.56
N THR A 86 -36.03 -33.03 6.24
CA THR A 86 -34.91 -32.31 6.88
C THR A 86 -34.82 -32.53 8.39
N MET A 87 -35.89 -33.02 9.03
CA MET A 87 -35.90 -33.40 10.45
C MET A 87 -35.32 -34.81 10.67
N ILE A 88 -34.04 -35.01 10.36
CA ILE A 88 -33.37 -36.33 10.48
C ILE A 88 -32.47 -36.38 11.73
N LEU A 89 -32.93 -36.04 12.94
CA LEU A 89 -32.10 -36.23 14.13
C LEU A 89 -32.94 -36.53 15.38
N GLN A 90 -33.26 -37.80 15.62
CA GLN A 90 -33.19 -38.52 16.92
C GLN A 90 -33.91 -39.88 16.87
N PRO A 91 -33.47 -40.87 17.67
CA PRO A 91 -34.07 -42.21 17.67
C PRO A 91 -35.54 -42.15 18.11
N GLU A 92 -36.40 -42.85 17.36
CA GLU A 92 -37.81 -43.20 17.67
C GLU A 92 -38.44 -42.34 18.77
N ARG A 93 -38.90 -41.14 18.41
CA ARG A 93 -39.78 -40.37 19.29
C ARG A 93 -41.11 -41.13 19.36
N THR A 94 -41.51 -41.54 20.55
CA THR A 94 -42.80 -42.20 20.79
C THR A 94 -43.74 -41.23 21.48
N LEU A 95 -45.00 -41.20 21.03
CA LEU A 95 -46.06 -40.48 21.71
C LEU A 95 -47.02 -41.52 22.31
N ASN A 96 -47.12 -41.57 23.63
CA ASN A 96 -47.94 -42.55 24.36
C ASN A 96 -47.69 -44.02 23.93
N GLY A 97 -46.44 -44.37 23.62
CA GLY A 97 -46.05 -45.73 23.20
C GLY A 97 -46.30 -46.08 21.74
N ALA A 98 -46.85 -45.16 20.93
CA ALA A 98 -46.96 -45.33 19.48
C ALA A 98 -45.73 -44.73 18.77
N PRO A 99 -45.15 -45.42 17.76
CA PRO A 99 -44.08 -44.86 16.96
C PRO A 99 -44.61 -43.68 16.14
N LEU A 100 -43.89 -42.57 16.14
CA LEU A 100 -44.19 -41.42 15.28
C LEU A 100 -43.66 -41.67 13.87
N ASN A 101 -44.36 -41.14 12.87
CA ASN A 101 -43.86 -41.22 11.49
C ASN A 101 -42.64 -40.30 11.33
N GLN A 102 -41.74 -40.66 10.40
CA GLN A 102 -40.59 -39.81 10.07
C GLN A 102 -41.09 -38.42 9.62
N GLY A 103 -40.62 -37.36 10.29
CA GLY A 103 -41.01 -35.98 10.00
C GLY A 103 -42.14 -35.40 10.87
N GLU A 104 -42.70 -36.16 11.81
CA GLU A 104 -43.65 -35.64 12.80
C GLU A 104 -42.93 -35.10 14.04
N THR A 105 -43.26 -33.88 14.45
CA THR A 105 -42.81 -33.28 15.71
C THR A 105 -43.93 -33.36 16.74
N VAL A 106 -43.59 -33.69 17.98
CA VAL A 106 -44.55 -33.64 19.09
C VAL A 106 -44.63 -32.20 19.61
N VAL A 107 -45.79 -31.58 19.47
CA VAL A 107 -46.09 -30.28 20.08
C VAL A 107 -47.03 -30.47 21.27
N THR A 108 -46.78 -29.73 22.35
CA THR A 108 -47.64 -29.74 23.53
C THR A 108 -48.57 -28.53 23.48
N LEU A 109 -49.88 -28.77 23.62
CA LEU A 109 -50.85 -27.68 23.69
C LEU A 109 -50.61 -26.82 24.93
N THR A 110 -50.45 -25.52 24.75
CA THR A 110 -50.25 -24.54 25.83
C THR A 110 -51.56 -24.00 26.41
N ARG A 111 -52.70 -24.33 25.80
CA ARG A 111 -54.04 -23.91 26.22
C ARG A 111 -55.08 -24.93 25.73
N ASP A 112 -56.25 -24.92 26.36
CA ASP A 112 -57.39 -25.73 25.94
C ASP A 112 -57.85 -25.32 24.53
N VAL A 113 -58.03 -26.30 23.63
CA VAL A 113 -58.44 -26.08 22.23
C VAL A 113 -59.85 -26.66 22.02
N PRO A 114 -60.87 -25.82 21.75
CA PRO A 114 -62.22 -26.30 21.44
C PRO A 114 -62.25 -26.96 20.05
N LEU A 115 -62.82 -28.15 19.95
CA LEU A 115 -63.03 -28.92 18.73
C LEU A 115 -64.53 -29.16 18.54
N VAL A 116 -65.07 -28.77 17.38
CA VAL A 116 -66.46 -29.02 17.04
C VAL A 116 -66.53 -30.16 16.02
N LEU A 117 -67.06 -31.31 16.43
CA LEU A 117 -67.27 -32.45 15.55
C LEU A 117 -68.71 -32.42 15.05
N GLN A 118 -68.88 -32.36 13.72
CA GLN A 118 -70.18 -32.50 13.08
C GLN A 118 -70.32 -33.93 12.54
N GLY A 119 -71.52 -34.50 12.62
CA GLY A 119 -71.76 -35.84 12.09
C GLY A 119 -71.30 -36.97 13.01
N ALA A 120 -71.05 -36.71 14.29
CA ALA A 120 -70.54 -37.71 15.21
C ALA A 120 -71.57 -38.82 15.44
N PHE A 121 -71.08 -40.06 15.46
CA PHE A 121 -71.82 -41.22 15.92
C PHE A 121 -71.46 -41.47 17.38
N ILE A 122 -72.41 -41.26 18.29
CA ILE A 122 -72.21 -41.50 19.72
C ILE A 122 -73.09 -42.68 20.10
N GLN A 123 -72.48 -43.72 20.65
CA GLN A 123 -73.18 -44.87 21.20
C GLN A 123 -72.76 -45.03 22.66
N THR A 124 -73.68 -44.70 23.56
CA THR A 124 -73.46 -44.83 25.00
C THR A 124 -74.64 -45.61 25.59
N GLY A 125 -74.42 -46.87 25.93
CA GLY A 125 -75.49 -47.78 26.37
C GLY A 125 -76.56 -47.96 25.29
N ASP A 126 -77.83 -47.78 25.65
CA ASP A 126 -78.98 -47.92 24.75
C ASP A 126 -79.25 -46.66 23.89
N LEU A 127 -78.49 -45.56 24.07
CA LEU A 127 -78.67 -44.33 23.31
C LEU A 127 -77.71 -44.30 22.10
N THR A 128 -78.29 -44.23 20.89
CA THR A 128 -77.56 -44.01 19.64
C THR A 128 -77.90 -42.65 19.06
N LEU A 129 -76.94 -41.73 19.09
CA LEU A 129 -77.06 -40.43 18.44
C LEU A 129 -76.31 -40.50 17.11
N ARG A 130 -77.07 -40.41 16.02
CA ARG A 130 -76.52 -40.31 14.66
C ARG A 130 -76.53 -38.85 14.23
N ASN A 131 -75.46 -38.42 13.59
CA ASN A 131 -75.32 -37.06 13.07
C ASN A 131 -75.36 -35.96 14.16
N ALA A 132 -74.81 -36.24 15.35
CA ALA A 132 -74.78 -35.26 16.43
C ALA A 132 -73.63 -34.25 16.24
N THR A 133 -73.89 -33.01 16.66
CA THR A 133 -72.84 -31.99 16.81
C THR A 133 -72.31 -32.04 18.23
N VAL A 134 -71.01 -32.30 18.40
CA VAL A 134 -70.37 -32.41 19.71
C VAL A 134 -69.30 -31.35 19.83
N ASN A 135 -69.31 -30.62 20.94
CA ASN A 135 -68.24 -29.70 21.30
C ASN A 135 -67.31 -30.42 22.28
N LEU A 136 -66.11 -30.76 21.83
CA LEU A 136 -65.04 -31.32 22.65
C LEU A 136 -64.04 -30.21 22.97
N SER A 137 -63.29 -30.34 24.07
CA SER A 137 -62.15 -29.48 24.36
C SER A 137 -60.94 -30.39 24.56
N LEU A 138 -59.88 -30.16 23.79
CA LEU A 138 -58.60 -30.80 24.01
C LEU A 138 -57.88 -30.06 25.14
N PRO A 139 -57.61 -30.70 26.28
CA PRO A 139 -57.02 -30.01 27.42
C PRO A 139 -55.58 -29.57 27.12
N GLN A 140 -55.15 -28.46 27.74
CA GLN A 140 -53.75 -28.07 27.79
C GLN A 140 -52.87 -29.23 28.28
N GLY A 141 -51.65 -29.32 27.77
CA GLY A 141 -50.75 -30.44 28.05
C GLY A 141 -50.97 -31.67 27.16
N THR A 142 -52.02 -31.70 26.32
CA THR A 142 -52.15 -32.75 25.30
C THR A 142 -51.02 -32.62 24.29
N GLN A 143 -50.28 -33.71 24.09
CA GLN A 143 -49.23 -33.82 23.10
C GLN A 143 -49.85 -34.28 21.77
N LEU A 144 -49.56 -33.56 20.68
CA LEU A 144 -50.06 -33.84 19.35
C LEU A 144 -48.89 -34.02 18.38
N PRO A 145 -48.93 -35.05 17.50
CA PRO A 145 -48.00 -35.15 16.40
C PRO A 145 -48.42 -34.17 15.31
N VAL A 146 -47.50 -33.34 14.85
CA VAL A 146 -47.72 -32.40 13.75
C VAL A 146 -46.59 -32.52 12.72
N SER A 147 -46.95 -32.43 11.45
CA SER A 147 -45.99 -32.25 10.37
C SER A 147 -45.73 -30.75 10.22
N LEU A 148 -44.49 -30.31 10.45
CA LEU A 148 -44.07 -28.95 10.13
C LEU A 148 -43.59 -28.90 8.68
N ASP A 149 -44.10 -27.95 7.91
CA ASP A 149 -43.59 -27.59 6.58
C ASP A 149 -43.50 -26.07 6.50
N MET A 150 -42.34 -25.53 6.85
CA MET A 150 -42.10 -24.09 6.85
C MET A 150 -40.64 -23.74 6.55
N MET A 151 -40.44 -22.57 5.94
CA MET A 151 -39.11 -22.00 5.68
C MET A 151 -38.71 -21.11 6.85
N VAL A 152 -37.58 -21.40 7.49
CA VAL A 152 -37.01 -20.55 8.52
C VAL A 152 -35.84 -19.78 7.94
N ALA A 153 -35.90 -18.44 8.03
CA ALA A 153 -34.80 -17.57 7.65
C ALA A 153 -33.83 -17.43 8.82
N LEU A 154 -32.57 -17.80 8.60
CA LEU A 154 -31.46 -17.55 9.50
C LEU A 154 -30.63 -16.42 8.90
N ASN A 155 -30.62 -15.28 9.59
CA ASN A 155 -29.75 -14.15 9.26
C ASN A 155 -28.70 -14.06 10.36
N THR A 156 -27.44 -14.22 9.99
CA THR A 156 -26.31 -14.14 10.93
C THR A 156 -25.12 -13.50 10.25
N GLU A 157 -24.36 -12.72 11.01
CA GLU A 157 -23.08 -12.17 10.59
C GLU A 157 -21.98 -13.12 11.06
N VAL A 158 -21.08 -13.50 10.16
CA VAL A 158 -19.91 -14.33 10.49
C VAL A 158 -18.66 -13.46 10.37
N PRO A 159 -17.88 -13.31 11.45
CA PRO A 159 -16.63 -12.56 11.39
C PRO A 159 -15.60 -13.33 10.56
N VAL A 160 -14.97 -12.64 9.63
CA VAL A 160 -13.85 -13.12 8.81
C VAL A 160 -12.60 -12.40 9.28
N GLU A 161 -11.67 -13.17 9.84
CA GLU A 161 -10.33 -12.71 10.21
C GLU A 161 -9.32 -13.44 9.33
N LEU A 162 -8.83 -12.77 8.29
CA LEU A 162 -7.84 -13.31 7.37
C LEU A 162 -6.64 -12.36 7.32
N ASP A 163 -5.43 -12.91 7.48
CA ASP A 163 -4.20 -12.15 7.28
C ASP A 163 -3.63 -12.54 5.92
N VAL A 164 -3.65 -11.60 4.97
CA VAL A 164 -3.17 -11.81 3.61
C VAL A 164 -1.79 -11.20 3.48
N ARG A 165 -0.79 -12.02 3.19
CA ARG A 165 0.55 -11.52 2.84
C ARG A 165 0.53 -10.96 1.42
N ALA A 166 1.20 -9.83 1.21
CA ALA A 166 1.40 -9.20 -0.08
C ALA A 166 2.89 -8.90 -0.25
N VAL A 167 3.43 -9.22 -1.42
CA VAL A 167 4.79 -8.88 -1.83
C VAL A 167 4.68 -7.96 -3.03
N ILE A 168 5.11 -6.70 -2.88
CA ILE A 168 4.91 -5.65 -3.88
C ILE A 168 6.30 -5.18 -4.38
N PRO A 169 6.69 -5.45 -5.63
CA PRO A 169 7.91 -4.92 -6.22
C PRO A 169 7.86 -3.39 -6.33
N LEU A 170 8.91 -2.69 -5.89
CA LEU A 170 8.93 -1.22 -5.90
C LEU A 170 8.93 -0.65 -7.33
N GLN A 171 9.60 -1.32 -8.26
CA GLN A 171 9.57 -1.03 -9.70
C GLN A 171 8.13 -1.01 -10.30
N GLU A 172 7.16 -1.67 -9.67
CA GLU A 172 5.75 -1.70 -10.11
C GLU A 172 4.88 -0.65 -9.41
N THR A 173 5.49 0.20 -8.57
CA THR A 173 4.80 1.23 -7.81
C THR A 173 5.14 2.62 -8.32
N GLN A 174 4.38 3.63 -7.87
CA GLN A 174 4.70 5.05 -8.12
C GLN A 174 6.04 5.51 -7.50
N LEU A 175 6.67 4.68 -6.65
CA LEU A 175 8.00 4.97 -6.13
C LEU A 175 9.10 4.70 -7.16
N HIS A 176 8.81 3.95 -8.23
CA HIS A 176 9.73 3.72 -9.33
C HIS A 176 10.19 5.05 -9.95
N ASP A 177 9.26 5.91 -10.39
CA ASP A 177 9.58 7.16 -11.10
C ASP A 177 10.59 8.08 -10.36
N PRO A 178 10.42 8.42 -9.06
CA PRO A 178 11.42 9.23 -8.36
C PRO A 178 12.76 8.50 -8.16
N VAL A 179 12.76 7.18 -8.05
CA VAL A 179 13.99 6.39 -7.90
C VAL A 179 14.73 6.26 -9.23
N GLU A 180 14.02 5.94 -10.33
CA GLU A 180 14.55 5.93 -11.69
C GLU A 180 15.12 7.32 -12.06
N ASN A 181 14.41 8.40 -11.74
CA ASN A 181 14.91 9.76 -11.93
C ASN A 181 16.25 10.00 -11.20
N LEU A 182 16.46 9.43 -10.02
CA LEU A 182 17.74 9.51 -9.31
C LEU A 182 18.80 8.61 -9.96
N GLN A 183 18.44 7.41 -10.41
CA GLN A 183 19.35 6.53 -11.15
C GLN A 183 19.91 7.24 -12.38
N LEU A 184 19.05 7.82 -13.21
CA LEU A 184 19.42 8.49 -14.45
C LEU A 184 20.30 9.75 -14.25
N LEU A 185 20.21 10.40 -13.08
CA LEU A 185 21.09 11.51 -12.74
C LEU A 185 22.52 11.06 -12.43
N PHE A 186 22.68 9.87 -11.85
CA PHE A 186 23.98 9.35 -11.43
C PHE A 186 24.58 8.31 -12.37
N GLU A 187 23.77 7.65 -13.21
CA GLU A 187 24.24 6.65 -14.16
C GLU A 187 25.30 7.20 -15.13
N PRO A 188 25.10 8.36 -15.80
CA PRO A 188 26.12 8.94 -16.67
C PRO A 188 27.44 9.21 -15.94
N LEU A 189 27.35 9.74 -14.72
CA LEU A 189 28.52 10.09 -13.91
C LEU A 189 29.26 8.84 -13.47
N THR A 190 28.52 7.80 -13.11
CA THR A 190 29.09 6.53 -12.68
C THR A 190 29.76 5.82 -13.85
N ARG A 191 29.09 5.72 -15.01
CA ARG A 191 29.65 5.09 -16.20
C ARG A 191 30.91 5.81 -16.68
N ALA A 192 30.88 7.14 -16.76
CA ALA A 192 32.06 7.92 -17.10
C ALA A 192 33.20 7.71 -16.10
N LEU A 193 32.91 7.68 -14.80
CA LEU A 193 33.92 7.51 -13.75
C LEU A 193 34.58 6.14 -13.78
N TYR A 194 33.82 5.06 -14.02
CA TYR A 194 34.36 3.71 -14.13
C TYR A 194 35.19 3.50 -15.41
N ASN A 195 34.90 4.23 -16.48
CA ASN A 195 35.64 4.16 -17.75
C ASN A 195 36.86 5.08 -17.81
N LEU A 196 37.12 5.88 -16.78
CA LEU A 196 38.34 6.69 -16.66
C LEU A 196 39.51 5.86 -16.11
N PRO A 197 40.77 6.18 -16.47
CA PRO A 197 41.95 5.52 -15.90
C PRO A 197 41.99 5.58 -14.37
N ASP A 198 42.40 4.49 -13.72
CA ASP A 198 42.62 4.43 -12.27
C ASP A 198 44.01 4.90 -11.86
N GLY A 199 44.97 4.91 -12.80
CA GLY A 199 46.36 5.26 -12.53
C GLY A 199 47.14 5.75 -13.75
N PHE A 200 48.36 6.24 -13.50
CA PHE A 200 49.26 6.75 -14.55
C PHE A 200 49.75 5.70 -15.55
N ASP A 201 49.67 4.43 -15.20
CA ASP A 201 50.01 3.29 -16.04
C ASP A 201 48.98 3.04 -17.15
N GLU A 202 47.73 3.41 -16.93
CA GLU A 202 46.62 3.31 -17.89
C GLU A 202 46.46 4.57 -18.76
N VAL A 203 47.03 5.70 -18.34
CA VAL A 203 46.97 6.97 -19.08
C VAL A 203 47.55 6.87 -20.50
N PRO A 204 48.71 6.22 -20.75
CA PRO A 204 49.26 6.12 -22.09
C PRO A 204 48.35 5.35 -23.07
N SER A 205 47.70 4.28 -22.64
CA SER A 205 46.74 3.55 -23.47
C SER A 205 45.49 4.38 -23.71
N PHE A 206 44.93 4.98 -22.65
CA PHE A 206 43.76 5.86 -22.76
C PHE A 206 43.99 7.03 -23.73
N VAL A 207 45.13 7.73 -23.61
CA VAL A 207 45.48 8.83 -24.52
C VAL A 207 45.76 8.31 -25.93
N GLY A 208 46.40 7.13 -26.06
CA GLY A 208 46.62 6.47 -27.34
C GLY A 208 45.32 6.17 -28.07
N ASP A 209 44.31 5.69 -27.35
CA ASP A 209 42.98 5.37 -27.87
C ASP A 209 42.23 6.64 -28.31
N VAL A 210 42.26 7.69 -27.48
CA VAL A 210 41.68 9.02 -27.81
C VAL A 210 42.33 9.62 -29.05
N VAL A 211 43.67 9.62 -29.13
CA VAL A 211 44.42 10.21 -30.26
C VAL A 211 44.30 9.34 -31.52
N GLY A 212 44.15 8.03 -31.36
CA GLY A 212 43.96 7.07 -32.45
C GLY A 212 42.59 7.09 -33.10
N GLY A 213 41.65 7.90 -32.61
CA GLY A 213 40.26 7.93 -33.07
C GLY A 213 39.40 6.76 -32.59
N ASN A 214 39.95 5.91 -31.71
CA ASN A 214 39.23 4.86 -31.00
C ASN A 214 38.99 5.31 -29.56
N GLY A 215 38.52 6.54 -29.37
CA GLY A 215 38.33 7.10 -28.03
C GLY A 215 37.50 6.13 -27.17
N PRO A 216 37.95 5.81 -25.95
CA PRO A 216 37.21 4.91 -25.07
C PRO A 216 35.83 5.49 -24.88
N ASP A 217 34.83 4.66 -25.15
CA ASP A 217 33.46 5.07 -25.03
C ASP A 217 33.10 5.13 -23.55
N LEU A 218 33.21 6.35 -23.00
CA LEU A 218 32.92 6.62 -21.60
C LEU A 218 31.46 6.31 -21.25
N MET A 219 30.58 6.17 -22.25
CA MET A 219 29.14 6.07 -22.10
C MET A 219 28.53 4.76 -22.65
N SER A 220 29.26 3.97 -23.45
CA SER A 220 28.80 2.65 -23.98
C SER A 220 29.59 1.45 -23.44
N ALA A 221 30.64 1.70 -22.67
CA ALA A 221 31.40 0.72 -21.91
C ALA A 221 30.55 -0.20 -21.02
N ASP A 222 30.00 -1.33 -21.50
CA ASP A 222 29.45 -2.39 -20.64
C ASP A 222 30.55 -2.92 -19.73
N ASN A 223 30.64 -2.37 -18.52
CA ASN A 223 31.62 -2.77 -17.50
C ASN A 223 30.95 -3.65 -16.42
N GLU A 224 31.78 -4.29 -15.59
CA GLU A 224 31.32 -5.21 -14.52
C GLU A 224 30.31 -4.53 -13.58
N TYR A 225 30.50 -3.23 -13.34
CA TYR A 225 29.57 -2.45 -12.52
C TYR A 225 28.21 -2.24 -13.20
N THR A 226 28.16 -1.88 -14.48
CA THR A 226 26.91 -1.67 -15.21
C THR A 226 26.08 -2.95 -15.31
N GLN A 227 26.74 -4.12 -15.37
CA GLN A 227 26.03 -5.41 -15.41
C GLN A 227 25.38 -5.80 -14.09
N ASN A 228 26.02 -5.48 -12.96
CA ASN A 228 25.49 -5.79 -11.65
C ASN A 228 25.83 -4.69 -10.62
N PRO A 229 25.14 -3.54 -10.69
CA PRO A 229 25.47 -2.40 -9.83
C PRO A 229 25.08 -2.63 -8.38
N TRP A 230 24.19 -3.58 -8.08
CA TRP A 230 23.69 -3.85 -6.73
C TRP A 230 24.04 -5.27 -6.25
N PRO A 231 24.77 -5.43 -5.14
CA PRO A 231 25.22 -6.75 -4.68
C PRO A 231 24.11 -7.64 -4.08
N GLY A 232 22.91 -7.10 -3.85
CA GLY A 232 21.76 -7.82 -3.29
C GLY A 232 21.36 -7.36 -1.89
N TYR A 233 20.36 -8.03 -1.31
CA TYR A 233 19.73 -7.65 -0.04
C TYR A 233 20.20 -8.52 1.13
N SER A 234 20.31 -7.90 2.32
CA SER A 234 20.61 -8.62 3.56
C SER A 234 19.43 -9.43 4.12
N ARG A 235 18.23 -9.20 3.58
CA ARG A 235 17.00 -9.91 3.93
C ARG A 235 16.28 -10.30 2.66
N THR A 236 15.82 -11.54 2.61
CA THR A 236 14.98 -12.02 1.52
C THR A 236 13.53 -11.61 1.77
N ALA A 237 12.84 -11.18 0.72
CA ALA A 237 11.40 -10.98 0.71
C ALA A 237 10.73 -12.09 -0.12
N GLY A 238 9.45 -12.34 0.12
CA GLY A 238 8.66 -13.27 -0.70
C GLY A 238 9.01 -14.76 -0.61
N VAL A 239 9.91 -15.18 0.28
CA VAL A 239 10.16 -16.61 0.50
C VAL A 239 8.89 -17.28 1.02
N GLY A 240 8.48 -18.35 0.34
CA GLY A 240 7.24 -19.08 0.63
C GLY A 240 5.97 -18.30 0.29
N TYR A 241 6.06 -17.26 -0.54
CA TYR A 241 4.88 -16.58 -1.08
C TYR A 241 4.39 -17.30 -2.34
N GLU A 242 3.25 -17.97 -2.24
CA GLU A 242 2.71 -18.81 -3.32
C GLU A 242 2.04 -17.99 -4.43
N HIS A 243 1.64 -16.75 -4.14
CA HIS A 243 0.93 -15.87 -5.08
C HIS A 243 1.86 -14.91 -5.84
N PHE A 244 3.16 -15.21 -5.93
CA PHE A 244 4.13 -14.34 -6.62
C PHE A 244 3.83 -14.21 -8.12
N ASP A 245 3.36 -15.29 -8.75
CA ASP A 245 3.05 -15.33 -10.18
C ASP A 245 1.57 -14.98 -10.48
N GLU A 246 0.79 -14.61 -9.45
CA GLU A 246 -0.61 -14.25 -9.62
C GLU A 246 -0.73 -12.77 -9.95
N THR A 247 -1.11 -12.46 -11.19
CA THR A 247 -1.52 -11.11 -11.57
C THR A 247 -2.78 -10.73 -10.81
N GLY A 248 -2.69 -9.69 -9.97
CA GLY A 248 -3.83 -9.11 -9.28
C GLY A 248 -4.92 -8.63 -10.24
N PRO A 249 -6.15 -8.39 -9.75
CA PRO A 249 -7.31 -8.04 -10.59
C PRO A 249 -7.18 -6.69 -11.31
N PHE A 250 -6.20 -5.86 -10.93
CA PHE A 250 -5.92 -4.56 -11.54
C PHE A 250 -4.44 -4.50 -11.91
N GLY A 251 -4.12 -4.61 -13.20
CA GLY A 251 -2.77 -4.29 -13.69
C GLY A 251 -2.51 -2.79 -13.59
N SER A 252 -1.25 -2.40 -13.36
CA SER A 252 -0.85 -1.01 -13.55
C SER A 252 -1.10 -0.62 -15.01
N PHE A 253 -1.72 0.54 -15.23
CA PHE A 253 -1.87 1.08 -16.57
C PHE A 253 -0.67 1.96 -16.87
N GLY A 254 0.00 1.72 -18.00
CA GLY A 254 1.08 2.57 -18.47
C GLY A 254 0.53 3.95 -18.84
N THR A 255 1.00 5.00 -18.18
CA THR A 255 0.57 6.38 -18.44
C THR A 255 1.28 7.01 -19.64
N GLY A 256 2.37 6.39 -20.11
CA GLY A 256 3.27 6.95 -21.12
C GLY A 256 4.15 8.10 -20.61
N ILE A 257 4.03 8.46 -19.33
CA ILE A 257 4.89 9.44 -18.67
C ILE A 257 6.26 8.79 -18.43
N VAL A 258 7.31 9.51 -18.79
CA VAL A 258 8.70 9.10 -18.60
C VAL A 258 9.40 10.04 -17.62
N THR A 259 10.39 9.51 -16.91
CA THR A 259 11.20 10.30 -15.99
C THR A 259 12.12 11.27 -16.73
N VAL A 260 12.09 12.53 -16.28
CA VAL A 260 12.88 13.64 -16.88
C VAL A 260 14.29 13.72 -16.27
N GLY A 261 14.56 12.99 -15.20
CA GLY A 261 15.84 12.98 -14.51
C GLY A 261 16.94 12.52 -15.43
N GLY A 262 17.86 13.42 -15.74
CA GLY A 262 18.92 13.16 -16.70
C GLY A 262 19.51 14.49 -17.15
N ILE A 263 20.82 14.52 -17.40
CA ILE A 263 21.43 15.65 -18.09
C ILE A 263 21.08 15.47 -19.57
N PRO A 264 20.31 16.35 -20.25
CA PRO A 264 19.70 16.03 -21.55
C PRO A 264 20.66 15.46 -22.59
N VAL A 265 21.87 16.03 -22.70
CA VAL A 265 22.91 15.56 -23.62
C VAL A 265 23.44 14.16 -23.27
N LEU A 266 23.50 13.82 -21.99
CA LEU A 266 23.95 12.50 -21.53
C LEU A 266 22.80 11.49 -21.51
N ASP A 267 21.59 11.94 -21.26
CA ASP A 267 20.38 11.14 -21.27
C ASP A 267 20.05 10.66 -22.69
N GLU A 268 20.23 11.52 -23.70
CA GLU A 268 20.11 11.13 -25.12
C GLU A 268 21.08 10.00 -25.51
N LEU A 269 22.25 9.93 -24.87
CA LEU A 269 23.22 8.85 -25.11
C LEU A 269 22.79 7.51 -24.48
N ILE A 270 21.99 7.55 -23.41
CA ILE A 270 21.55 6.36 -22.67
C ILE A 270 20.18 5.89 -23.17
N ARG A 271 19.27 6.83 -23.45
CA ARG A 271 17.88 6.62 -23.87
C ARG A 271 17.58 7.34 -25.19
N PRO A 272 18.28 7.00 -26.30
CA PRO A 272 18.11 7.70 -27.58
C PRO A 272 16.67 7.64 -28.11
N GLU A 273 15.93 6.59 -27.76
CA GLU A 273 14.54 6.39 -28.13
C GLU A 273 13.61 7.49 -27.60
N LEU A 274 13.97 8.19 -26.52
CA LEU A 274 13.16 9.30 -25.97
C LEU A 274 13.32 10.59 -26.76
N TYR A 275 14.46 10.75 -27.45
CA TYR A 275 14.85 11.96 -28.18
C TYR A 275 14.62 11.87 -29.69
N GLU A 276 14.08 10.75 -30.17
CA GLU A 276 13.69 10.58 -31.57
C GLU A 276 12.74 11.71 -32.03
N ASN A 277 12.91 12.15 -33.28
CA ASN A 277 12.12 13.20 -33.91
C ASN A 277 12.24 14.60 -33.26
N ASN A 278 13.34 14.89 -32.56
CA ASN A 278 13.56 16.11 -31.78
C ASN A 278 12.55 16.29 -30.63
N ASP A 279 11.91 15.21 -30.18
CA ASP A 279 11.11 15.24 -28.96
C ASP A 279 12.01 15.29 -27.73
N THR A 280 11.53 15.93 -26.66
CA THR A 280 12.13 15.81 -25.33
C THR A 280 11.27 14.94 -24.42
N PRO A 281 11.81 14.39 -23.32
CA PRO A 281 11.01 13.74 -22.28
C PRO A 281 9.84 14.62 -21.79
N GLN A 282 10.02 15.94 -21.76
CA GLN A 282 8.97 16.91 -21.44
C GLN A 282 7.86 16.91 -22.49
N ASP A 283 8.20 16.98 -23.79
CA ASP A 283 7.21 16.94 -24.87
C ASP A 283 6.41 15.62 -24.86
N ARG A 284 7.08 14.50 -24.56
CA ARG A 284 6.41 13.20 -24.37
C ARG A 284 5.43 13.23 -23.20
N ASN A 285 5.85 13.76 -22.05
CA ASN A 285 5.01 13.84 -20.86
C ASN A 285 3.79 14.73 -21.05
N GLU A 286 3.93 15.82 -21.81
CA GLU A 286 2.80 16.68 -22.17
C GLU A 286 1.78 15.93 -23.03
N ARG A 287 2.23 15.17 -24.04
CA ARG A 287 1.34 14.33 -24.86
C ARG A 287 0.68 13.21 -24.07
N ALA A 288 1.46 12.50 -23.25
CA ALA A 288 0.96 11.44 -22.37
C ALA A 288 -0.12 11.97 -21.42
N THR A 289 0.10 13.15 -20.83
CA THR A 289 -0.89 13.81 -19.97
C THR A 289 -2.17 14.15 -20.73
N GLN A 290 -2.07 14.65 -21.97
CA GLN A 290 -3.24 14.94 -22.81
C GLN A 290 -4.01 13.67 -23.17
N GLU A 291 -3.31 12.58 -23.48
CA GLU A 291 -3.91 11.27 -23.75
C GLU A 291 -4.64 10.73 -22.53
N MET A 292 -4.03 10.77 -21.34
CA MET A 292 -4.65 10.34 -20.08
C MET A 292 -5.92 11.15 -19.75
N ASN A 293 -5.88 12.47 -19.97
CA ASN A 293 -7.05 13.32 -19.82
C ASN A 293 -8.15 12.94 -20.83
N SER A 294 -7.79 12.55 -22.05
CA SER A 294 -8.76 12.12 -23.08
C SER A 294 -9.41 10.78 -22.75
N LEU A 295 -8.69 9.89 -22.05
CA LEU A 295 -9.19 8.62 -21.53
C LEU A 295 -10.04 8.79 -20.25
N GLY A 296 -10.20 10.02 -19.75
CA GLY A 296 -10.97 10.32 -18.55
C GLY A 296 -10.27 9.96 -17.25
N VAL A 297 -8.94 9.73 -17.26
CA VAL A 297 -8.17 9.48 -16.05
C VAL A 297 -7.86 10.80 -15.38
N GLU A 298 -8.32 10.97 -14.13
CA GLU A 298 -8.07 12.19 -13.36
C GLU A 298 -6.58 12.36 -13.07
N ALA A 299 -6.08 13.60 -13.19
CA ALA A 299 -4.68 13.95 -12.98
C ALA A 299 -4.09 13.41 -11.67
N GLN A 300 -4.89 13.36 -10.60
CA GLN A 300 -4.46 12.88 -9.28
C GLN A 300 -3.87 11.46 -9.29
N PHE A 301 -4.25 10.61 -10.25
CA PHE A 301 -3.79 9.22 -10.32
C PHE A 301 -2.40 9.07 -10.94
N PHE A 302 -1.88 10.09 -11.62
CA PHE A 302 -0.57 10.05 -12.27
C PHE A 302 0.35 11.24 -11.93
N THR A 303 -0.15 12.28 -11.26
CA THR A 303 0.67 13.44 -10.82
C THR A 303 1.13 13.36 -9.36
N GLY A 304 0.88 12.24 -8.67
CA GLY A 304 1.20 12.07 -7.25
C GLY A 304 0.23 12.75 -6.28
N GLY A 305 -0.87 13.35 -6.78
CA GLY A 305 -1.89 13.99 -5.95
C GLY A 305 -2.71 13.03 -5.05
N LEU A 306 -2.66 11.73 -5.33
CA LEU A 306 -3.40 10.72 -4.56
C LEU A 306 -2.99 10.67 -3.09
N GLY A 307 -1.69 10.82 -2.78
CA GLY A 307 -1.19 10.78 -1.41
C GLY A 307 -1.83 11.83 -0.49
N ALA A 308 -2.10 13.03 -1.02
CA ALA A 308 -2.77 14.10 -0.28
C ALA A 308 -4.24 13.75 0.07
N ARG A 309 -4.90 12.92 -0.74
CA ARG A 309 -6.30 12.48 -0.50
C ARG A 309 -6.40 11.32 0.47
N VAL A 310 -5.44 10.40 0.43
CA VAL A 310 -5.39 9.23 1.32
C VAL A 310 -5.00 9.63 2.76
N SER A 311 -4.34 10.79 2.94
CA SER A 311 -3.87 11.31 4.24
C SER A 311 -4.98 11.67 5.25
N PHE A 312 -6.27 11.50 4.92
CA PHE A 312 -7.39 11.75 5.84
C PHE A 312 -8.49 10.69 5.73
N ALA A 313 -8.25 9.52 6.31
CA ALA A 313 -9.32 8.71 6.89
C ALA A 313 -8.74 7.98 8.10
N PRO A 314 -8.70 8.57 9.31
CA PRO A 314 -8.69 7.73 10.49
C PRO A 314 -9.88 6.80 10.34
N ALA A 315 -9.63 5.48 10.29
CA ALA A 315 -10.69 4.50 10.43
C ALA A 315 -11.54 4.93 11.63
N PRO A 316 -12.87 5.05 11.52
CA PRO A 316 -13.69 5.33 12.68
C PRO A 316 -13.53 4.14 13.63
N LEU A 317 -12.66 4.29 14.63
CA LEU A 317 -12.71 3.48 15.83
C LEU A 317 -14.10 3.69 16.42
N THR A 318 -14.92 2.67 16.29
CA THR A 318 -16.21 2.44 16.95
C THR A 318 -16.36 3.24 18.25
N GLN A 319 -16.96 4.43 18.16
CA GLN A 319 -17.49 5.13 19.31
C GLN A 319 -18.89 4.58 19.59
N ALA A 320 -18.93 3.33 20.05
CA ALA A 320 -20.16 2.62 20.38
C ALA A 320 -20.15 2.11 21.82
N VAL A 321 -19.71 2.91 22.80
CA VAL A 321 -20.11 2.70 24.20
C VAL A 321 -20.16 4.03 24.93
N ALA A 322 -21.38 4.49 25.25
CA ALA A 322 -21.77 5.26 26.43
C ALA A 322 -22.86 6.29 26.10
N SER A 323 -24.09 5.84 25.85
CA SER A 323 -25.31 6.64 26.07
C SER A 323 -26.57 5.76 26.07
N GLN A 324 -26.61 4.75 26.95
CA GLN A 324 -27.87 4.17 27.41
C GLN A 324 -27.78 3.90 28.92
N LEU A 325 -27.78 4.98 29.70
CA LEU A 325 -28.27 4.91 31.07
C LEU A 325 -29.78 5.16 31.01
N VAL A 326 -30.52 4.07 31.20
CA VAL A 326 -31.96 4.03 31.46
C VAL A 326 -32.25 4.83 32.74
N PRO A 327 -33.20 5.79 32.76
CA PRO A 327 -33.72 6.33 34.02
C PRO A 327 -34.72 5.34 34.60
N ALA A 328 -34.48 4.93 35.85
CA ALA A 328 -35.45 4.19 36.64
C ALA A 328 -36.65 5.09 37.00
N ASP A 329 -37.83 4.50 36.87
CA ASP A 329 -39.13 5.00 37.30
C ASP A 329 -39.20 5.11 38.84
N GLN A 330 -39.68 6.24 39.37
CA GLN A 330 -40.88 6.30 40.23
C GLN A 330 -41.08 7.66 40.97
N SER A 331 -42.27 8.20 40.74
CA SER A 331 -43.21 8.74 41.75
C SER A 331 -42.93 10.10 42.43
N ALA A 332 -43.68 11.12 41.98
CA ALA A 332 -44.88 11.64 42.68
C ALA A 332 -45.00 13.18 42.73
N ALA A 333 -46.24 13.62 42.49
CA ALA A 333 -46.92 14.76 43.13
C ALA A 333 -46.83 16.18 42.50
N THR A 334 -47.90 16.49 41.76
CA THR A 334 -48.78 17.69 41.87
C THR A 334 -48.25 19.11 41.59
N GLY A 335 -48.87 19.75 40.58
CA GLY A 335 -49.47 21.08 40.75
C GLY A 335 -49.08 22.18 39.76
N GLY A 336 -50.04 22.61 38.93
CA GLY A 336 -50.26 24.04 38.62
C GLY A 336 -49.64 24.61 37.32
N PRO A 337 -50.43 25.28 36.44
CA PRO A 337 -49.96 25.83 35.16
C PRO A 337 -49.84 27.36 35.14
N GLU A 338 -48.77 27.93 34.58
CA GLU A 338 -48.71 29.33 34.08
C GLU A 338 -47.71 29.36 32.89
N SER A 339 -48.16 29.61 31.65
CA SER A 339 -48.24 30.91 30.96
C SER A 339 -46.92 31.70 30.92
N ASN A 340 -46.26 31.73 29.75
CA ASN A 340 -45.87 32.95 29.01
C ASN A 340 -44.74 32.70 28.00
N SER A 341 -45.02 32.93 26.71
CA SER A 341 -44.07 33.57 25.78
C SER A 341 -43.98 35.08 26.12
N PRO A 342 -43.17 35.95 25.48
CA PRO A 342 -42.30 35.77 24.30
C PRO A 342 -40.94 36.54 24.32
N SER A 343 -40.21 36.41 23.21
CA SER A 343 -39.39 37.44 22.51
C SER A 343 -38.21 38.15 23.21
N SER A 344 -37.05 38.16 22.55
CA SER A 344 -36.29 39.37 22.15
C SER A 344 -34.97 38.96 21.47
N THR A 345 -34.76 39.20 20.16
CA THR A 345 -34.12 40.38 19.52
C THR A 345 -32.62 40.58 19.80
N GLY A 346 -31.84 40.73 18.71
CA GLY A 346 -30.62 41.55 18.63
C GLY A 346 -29.31 40.75 18.73
N ASN A 347 -28.63 40.41 17.64
CA ASN A 347 -27.72 41.24 16.83
C ASN A 347 -26.45 41.67 17.59
N THR A 348 -25.27 41.14 17.24
CA THR A 348 -24.10 41.88 16.69
C THR A 348 -22.81 41.04 16.71
N THR A 349 -22.16 41.01 15.54
CA THR A 349 -20.74 41.21 15.22
C THR A 349 -19.64 40.85 16.25
N THR A 350 -18.61 40.17 15.73
CA THR A 350 -17.15 40.47 15.77
C THR A 350 -16.31 39.26 16.20
N ALA A 351 -15.40 38.82 15.34
CA ALA A 351 -14.27 37.92 15.68
C ALA A 351 -13.24 38.67 16.55
N PRO A 352 -12.38 37.99 17.35
CA PRO A 352 -11.09 37.54 16.80
C PRO A 352 -10.46 36.28 17.45
N ILE A 353 -9.59 35.64 16.65
CA ILE A 353 -8.35 34.88 16.92
C ILE A 353 -7.97 34.57 18.39
N GLU A 354 -7.80 33.27 18.70
CA GLU A 354 -6.89 32.68 19.72
C GLU A 354 -6.40 31.33 19.15
N ASP A 355 -5.11 31.09 18.89
CA ASP A 355 -4.00 30.80 19.83
C ASP A 355 -4.24 29.60 20.74
N PHE A 356 -3.78 28.41 20.30
CA PHE A 356 -3.52 27.22 21.12
C PHE A 356 -2.43 26.43 20.38
N GLY A 357 -1.39 25.87 20.99
CA GLY A 357 -1.03 25.67 22.38
C GLY A 357 0.09 24.62 22.35
N ILE A 358 1.15 24.88 23.12
CA ILE A 358 2.44 24.17 23.11
C ILE A 358 2.29 22.76 23.71
N LEU A 359 2.95 21.76 23.10
CA LEU A 359 3.07 20.37 23.57
C LEU A 359 3.87 20.26 24.89
N PRO A 360 3.46 19.41 25.85
CA PRO A 360 4.32 19.03 26.98
C PRO A 360 5.28 17.88 26.61
N THR A 361 6.56 18.05 26.96
CA THR A 361 7.63 17.05 26.90
C THR A 361 7.50 16.00 28.03
N PRO A 362 7.90 14.73 27.79
CA PRO A 362 7.85 13.67 28.80
C PRO A 362 9.00 13.74 29.82
N LYS A 363 8.68 13.41 31.07
CA LYS A 363 9.57 13.35 32.24
C LYS A 363 10.34 12.02 32.26
N ASN A 364 11.67 12.08 32.46
CA ASN A 364 12.57 10.93 32.55
C ASN A 364 12.42 10.20 33.90
N PRO A 365 12.49 8.86 33.97
CA PRO A 365 12.29 8.10 35.20
C PRO A 365 13.63 7.63 35.79
N ASP A 366 14.31 8.47 36.57
CA ASP A 366 15.48 8.07 37.38
C ASP A 366 15.64 8.96 38.63
N ASP A 367 14.53 9.33 39.28
CA ASP A 367 14.53 9.93 40.62
C ASP A 367 13.67 9.07 41.55
N GLU A 368 14.27 8.03 42.14
CA GLU A 368 13.97 7.51 43.49
C GLU A 368 15.21 6.83 44.10
#